data_AF-A0A1F5AEK8-F1
#
_entry.id   AF-A0A1F5AEK8-F1
#
_cell.length_a   1.000
_cell.length_b   1.000
_cell.length_c   1.000
_cell.angle_alpha   90.00
_cell.angle_beta   90.00
_cell.angle_gamma   90.00
#
_symmetry.space_group_name_H-M   'P 1'
#
loop_
_entity.id
_entity.type
_entity.pdbx_description
1 polymer ?
#
loop_
_entity_poly.entity_id
_entity_poly.type
_entity_poly.pdbx_seq_one_letter_code
_entity_poly.pdbx_strand_id
1 'polypeptide(L)'
;MIETIFLNRENKEKIKEVCRHKYSEDNLSEDIKDKVREIILKVKKEGDNALLEFTKKYDRARLNSSEILVGKEEWGKVSQEVSDDLFNLKKPPSLKVVMAKWFYHKENMYQLNIF
;
A
#
# COMPACT_ATOMS: atom_id res chain seq x y z
N MET A 1 -20.00 19.87 10.02
CA MET A 1 -21.44 19.58 10.10
C MET A 1 -21.74 18.56 9.01
N ILE A 2 -22.27 17.39 9.35
CA ILE A 2 -22.57 16.36 8.35
C ILE A 2 -24.04 16.52 7.98
N GLU A 3 -24.30 16.80 6.71
CA GLU A 3 -25.65 16.93 6.17
C GLU A 3 -26.17 15.56 5.75
N THR A 4 -27.35 15.19 6.22
CA THR A 4 -27.99 13.91 5.87
C THR A 4 -28.98 14.13 4.74
N ILE A 5 -28.74 13.46 3.61
CA ILE A 5 -29.61 13.53 2.42
C ILE A 5 -30.36 12.20 2.30
N PHE A 6 -31.69 12.25 2.30
CA PHE A 6 -32.54 11.08 2.09
C PHE A 6 -32.70 10.78 0.60
N LEU A 7 -32.52 9.51 0.21
CA LEU A 7 -32.70 9.07 -1.17
C LEU A 7 -34.20 9.13 -1.55
N ASN A 8 -34.52 9.80 -2.65
CA ASN A 8 -35.87 9.91 -3.20
C ASN A 8 -35.84 9.79 -4.73
N ARG A 9 -37.00 9.78 -5.40
CA ARG A 9 -37.07 9.60 -6.86
C ARG A 9 -36.35 10.71 -7.64
N GLU A 10 -36.39 11.93 -7.13
CA GLU A 10 -35.84 13.12 -7.80
C GLU A 10 -34.31 13.18 -7.70
N ASN A 11 -33.75 12.84 -6.53
CA ASN A 11 -32.31 12.89 -6.30
C ASN A 11 -31.58 11.57 -6.61
N LYS A 12 -32.31 10.49 -6.93
CA LYS A 12 -31.77 9.15 -7.19
C LYS A 12 -30.65 9.15 -8.23
N GLU A 13 -30.87 9.80 -9.38
CA GLU A 13 -29.89 9.77 -10.48
C GLU A 13 -28.66 10.61 -10.18
N LYS A 14 -28.83 11.76 -9.52
CA LYS A 14 -27.72 12.61 -9.06
C LYS A 14 -26.87 11.90 -7.99
N ILE A 15 -27.50 11.23 -7.04
CA ILE A 15 -26.77 10.46 -6.01
C ILE A 15 -26.06 9.25 -6.64
N LYS A 16 -26.70 8.53 -7.58
CA LYS A 16 -26.05 7.46 -8.35
C LYS A 16 -24.82 7.96 -9.11
N GLU A 17 -24.89 9.13 -9.72
CA GLU A 17 -23.75 9.76 -10.40
C GLU A 17 -22.60 10.05 -9.43
N VAL A 18 -22.87 10.67 -8.28
CA VAL A 18 -21.85 10.93 -7.25
C VAL A 18 -21.22 9.61 -6.75
N CYS A 19 -22.02 8.56 -6.58
CA CYS A 19 -21.51 7.24 -6.18
C CYS A 19 -20.69 6.55 -7.27
N ARG A 20 -21.00 6.76 -8.57
CA ARG A 20 -20.24 6.21 -9.70
C ARG A 20 -18.81 6.76 -9.75
N HIS A 21 -18.62 8.04 -9.44
CA HIS A 21 -17.29 8.67 -9.46
C HIS A 21 -16.32 8.12 -8.40
N LYS A 22 -16.80 7.40 -7.39
CA LYS A 22 -15.92 6.77 -6.38
C LYS A 22 -15.33 5.42 -6.83
N TYR A 23 -15.80 4.83 -7.93
CA TYR A 23 -15.49 3.44 -8.29
C TYR A 23 -15.01 3.23 -9.73
N SER A 24 -14.80 4.26 -10.56
CA SER A 24 -14.17 4.02 -11.86
C SER A 24 -12.65 4.00 -11.73
N GLU A 25 -12.05 2.85 -12.07
CA GLU A 25 -10.62 2.73 -12.40
C GLU A 25 -10.21 3.73 -13.51
N ASP A 26 -11.20 4.25 -14.26
CA ASP A 26 -11.06 5.26 -15.31
C ASP A 26 -10.64 6.65 -14.80
N ASN A 27 -10.67 6.92 -13.50
CA ASN A 27 -10.24 8.20 -12.94
C ASN A 27 -8.72 8.33 -12.76
N LEU A 28 -7.95 7.27 -13.05
CA LEU A 28 -6.50 7.38 -13.09
C LEU A 28 -6.10 8.08 -14.39
N SER A 29 -5.64 9.34 -14.28
CA SER A 29 -5.13 10.13 -15.39
C SER A 29 -4.17 9.32 -16.27
N GLU A 30 -4.37 9.36 -17.58
CA GLU A 30 -3.54 8.64 -18.55
C GLU A 30 -2.06 8.98 -18.39
N ASP A 31 -1.75 10.23 -18.04
CA ASP A 31 -0.39 10.68 -17.72
C ASP A 31 0.25 9.90 -16.55
N ILE A 32 -0.55 9.52 -15.54
CA ILE A 32 -0.05 8.72 -14.41
C ILE A 32 0.21 7.29 -14.88
N LYS A 33 -0.70 6.72 -15.68
CA LYS A 33 -0.52 5.37 -16.25
C LYS A 33 0.74 5.30 -17.10
N ASP A 34 0.96 6.27 -17.97
CA ASP A 34 2.13 6.34 -18.84
C ASP A 34 3.43 6.48 -18.05
N LYS A 35 3.46 7.37 -17.04
CA LYS A 35 4.63 7.52 -16.16
C LYS A 35 4.95 6.24 -15.38
N VAL A 36 3.93 5.56 -14.85
CA VAL A 36 4.13 4.29 -14.12
C VAL A 36 4.62 3.20 -15.08
N ARG A 37 4.07 3.14 -16.29
CA ARG A 37 4.51 2.21 -17.33
C ARG A 37 5.99 2.43 -17.70
N GLU A 38 6.41 3.67 -17.85
CA GLU A 38 7.81 4.03 -18.10
C GLU A 38 8.73 3.56 -16.97
N ILE A 39 8.35 3.83 -15.72
CA ILE A 39 9.11 3.39 -14.54
C ILE A 39 9.28 1.86 -14.55
N ILE A 40 8.19 1.11 -14.75
CA ILE A 40 8.21 -0.36 -14.78
C ILE A 40 9.13 -0.87 -15.89
N LEU A 41 9.02 -0.31 -17.10
CA LEU A 41 9.85 -0.73 -18.24
C LEU A 41 11.32 -0.43 -18.00
N LYS A 42 11.64 0.73 -17.41
CA LYS A 42 13.01 1.12 -17.09
C LYS A 42 13.62 0.23 -16.01
N VAL A 43 12.91 -0.03 -14.92
CA VAL A 43 13.37 -0.95 -13.87
C VAL A 43 13.55 -2.37 -14.42
N LYS A 44 12.64 -2.86 -15.27
CA LYS A 44 12.79 -4.17 -15.92
C LYS A 44 14.04 -4.27 -16.80
N LYS A 45 14.43 -3.17 -17.46
CA LYS A 45 15.57 -3.13 -18.37
C LYS A 45 16.91 -2.90 -17.65
N GLU A 46 16.91 -2.03 -16.65
CA GLU A 46 18.14 -1.47 -16.05
C GLU A 46 18.36 -1.89 -14.59
N GLY A 47 17.39 -2.55 -13.97
CA GLY A 47 17.49 -3.09 -12.61
C GLY A 47 17.75 -2.03 -11.55
N ASP A 48 18.70 -2.30 -10.65
CA ASP A 48 19.02 -1.45 -9.49
C ASP A 48 19.45 -0.04 -9.88
N ASN A 49 20.09 0.14 -11.03
CA ASN A 49 20.49 1.47 -11.51
C ASN A 49 19.27 2.39 -11.68
N ALA A 50 18.17 1.86 -12.23
CA ALA A 50 16.93 2.61 -12.36
C ALA A 50 16.27 2.88 -11.01
N LEU A 51 16.34 1.91 -10.07
CA LEU A 51 15.84 2.12 -8.71
C LEU A 51 16.58 3.27 -8.02
N LEU A 52 17.91 3.27 -8.05
CA LEU A 52 18.73 4.34 -7.47
C LEU A 52 18.44 5.72 -8.09
N GLU A 53 18.22 5.76 -9.40
CA GLU A 53 17.83 7.00 -10.09
C GLU A 53 16.46 7.51 -9.60
N PHE A 54 15.47 6.63 -9.51
CA PHE A 54 14.13 7.00 -9.08
C PHE A 54 14.07 7.38 -7.60
N THR A 55 14.81 6.70 -6.72
CA THR A 55 14.94 7.07 -5.31
C THR A 55 15.55 8.47 -5.18
N LYS A 56 16.59 8.79 -5.96
CA LYS A 56 17.16 10.15 -5.97
C LYS A 56 16.16 11.19 -6.46
N LYS A 57 15.33 10.85 -7.44
CA LYS A 57 14.35 11.77 -8.05
C LYS A 57 13.15 12.05 -7.14
N TYR A 58 12.54 11.00 -6.59
CA TYR A 58 11.27 11.10 -5.88
C TYR A 58 11.45 11.21 -4.37
N ASP A 59 12.36 10.42 -3.79
CA ASP A 59 12.61 10.41 -2.34
C ASP A 59 13.69 11.41 -1.93
N ARG A 60 14.39 12.00 -2.91
CA ARG A 60 15.52 12.92 -2.72
C ARG A 60 16.67 12.32 -1.91
N ALA A 61 16.72 10.99 -1.80
CA ALA A 61 17.76 10.24 -1.12
C ALA A 61 18.80 9.73 -2.12
N ARG A 62 20.08 9.79 -1.75
CA ARG A 62 21.16 9.21 -2.57
C ARG A 62 21.63 7.94 -1.89
N LEU A 63 21.19 6.81 -2.45
CA LEU A 63 21.64 5.49 -2.05
C LEU A 63 22.68 4.98 -3.04
N ASN A 64 23.49 4.04 -2.59
CA ASN A 64 24.27 3.16 -3.44
C ASN A 64 23.69 1.73 -3.42
N SER A 65 24.20 0.85 -4.30
CA SER A 65 23.65 -0.51 -4.45
C SER A 65 23.69 -1.35 -3.17
N SER A 66 24.63 -1.09 -2.25
CA SER A 66 24.72 -1.82 -0.97
C SER A 66 23.74 -1.32 0.09
N GLU A 67 23.15 -0.13 -0.10
CA GLU A 67 22.23 0.53 0.83
C GLU A 67 20.75 0.30 0.46
N ILE A 68 20.48 -0.39 -0.65
CA ILE A 68 19.10 -0.77 -1.03
C ILE A 68 18.49 -1.68 0.06
N LEU A 69 19.33 -2.51 0.70
CA LEU A 69 18.92 -3.46 1.71
C LEU A 69 19.29 -2.94 3.10
N VAL A 70 18.28 -2.77 3.96
CA VAL A 70 18.46 -2.28 5.33
C VAL A 70 19.25 -3.30 6.16
N GLY A 71 20.36 -2.85 6.74
CA GLY A 71 21.27 -3.68 7.52
C GLY A 71 20.73 -4.03 8.91
N LYS A 72 21.15 -5.17 9.46
CA LYS A 72 20.74 -5.63 10.81
C LYS A 72 21.08 -4.61 11.91
N GLU A 73 22.16 -3.86 11.75
CA GLU A 73 22.57 -2.84 12.72
C GLU A 73 21.59 -1.66 12.75
N GLU A 74 21.03 -1.28 11.61
CA GLU A 74 20.05 -0.19 11.51
C GLU A 74 18.75 -0.57 12.23
N TRP A 75 18.32 -1.83 12.07
CA TRP A 75 17.18 -2.38 12.84
C TRP A 75 17.40 -2.28 14.36
N GLY A 76 18.62 -2.55 14.84
CA GLY A 76 18.96 -2.46 16.25
C GLY A 76 18.84 -1.04 16.80
N LYS A 77 19.32 -0.04 16.04
CA LYS A 77 19.25 1.38 16.43
C LYS A 77 17.82 1.88 16.53
N VAL A 78 16.97 1.52 15.57
CA VAL A 78 15.54 1.91 15.57
C VAL A 78 14.82 1.38 16.81
N SER A 79 15.17 0.20 17.31
CA SER A 79 14.57 -0.35 18.54
C SER A 79 14.92 0.44 19.82
N GLN A 80 16.06 1.15 19.81
CA GLN A 80 16.52 1.96 20.94
C GLN A 80 15.97 3.39 20.90
N GLU A 81 15.69 3.91 19.70
CA GLU A 81 15.21 5.29 19.47
C GLU A 81 13.67 5.41 19.58
N VAL A 82 12.94 4.31 19.53
CA VAL A 82 11.48 4.29 19.68
C VAL A 82 11.13 4.26 21.16
N SER A 83 10.30 5.21 21.64
CA SER A 83 9.85 5.20 23.03
C SER A 83 9.08 3.92 23.36
N ASP A 84 9.24 3.43 24.59
CA ASP A 84 8.56 2.23 25.09
C ASP A 84 7.05 2.33 24.92
N ASP A 85 6.46 3.52 25.08
CA ASP A 85 5.02 3.75 24.88
C ASP A 85 4.58 3.48 23.43
N LEU A 86 5.34 3.92 22.43
CA LEU A 86 5.05 3.68 21.02
C LEU A 86 5.34 2.21 20.64
N PHE A 87 6.37 1.60 21.23
CA PHE A 87 6.69 0.18 21.04
C PHE A 87 5.60 -0.71 21.63
N ASN A 88 5.10 -0.38 22.82
CA ASN A 88 3.99 -1.08 23.48
C ASN A 88 2.66 -0.89 22.72
N LEU A 89 2.47 0.24 22.04
CA LEU A 89 1.33 0.47 21.14
C LEU A 89 1.36 -0.38 19.86
N LYS A 90 2.51 -0.99 19.48
CA LYS A 90 2.67 -1.85 18.29
C LYS A 90 2.31 -3.32 18.50
N LYS A 91 1.92 -3.74 19.72
CA LYS A 91 1.43 -5.11 19.96
C LYS A 91 0.09 -5.48 19.27
N PRO A 92 -0.85 -4.55 18.93
CA PRO A 92 -2.07 -4.90 18.21
C PRO A 92 -1.93 -5.19 16.69
N PRO A 93 -1.13 -4.47 15.87
CA PRO A 93 -1.07 -4.72 14.42
C PRO A 93 -0.34 -6.02 14.01
N SER A 94 0.71 -6.42 14.72
CA SER A 94 1.42 -7.68 14.47
C SER A 94 0.52 -8.89 14.78
N LEU A 95 -0.34 -8.78 15.79
CA LEU A 95 -1.41 -9.75 16.05
C LEU A 95 -2.45 -9.79 14.93
N LYS A 96 -2.78 -8.67 14.27
CA LYS A 96 -3.70 -8.68 13.12
C LYS A 96 -3.10 -9.38 11.89
N VAL A 97 -1.80 -9.22 11.63
CA VAL A 97 -1.11 -9.94 10.54
C VAL A 97 -1.01 -11.44 10.85
N VAL A 98 -0.71 -11.80 12.11
CA VAL A 98 -0.72 -13.19 12.57
C VAL A 98 -2.13 -13.79 12.52
N MET A 99 -3.17 -13.05 12.94
CA MET A 99 -4.56 -13.47 12.82
C MET A 99 -4.98 -13.60 11.35
N ALA A 100 -4.63 -12.65 10.48
CA ALA A 100 -4.94 -12.75 9.05
C ALA A 100 -4.26 -13.97 8.42
N LYS A 101 -3.02 -14.27 8.80
CA LYS A 101 -2.31 -15.47 8.38
C LYS A 101 -2.95 -16.75 8.93
N TRP A 102 -3.45 -16.72 10.16
CA TRP A 102 -4.18 -17.82 10.81
C TRP A 102 -5.56 -18.05 10.16
N PHE A 103 -6.33 -17.00 9.88
CA PHE A 103 -7.60 -17.05 9.15
C PHE A 103 -7.40 -17.58 7.73
N TYR A 104 -6.40 -17.09 7.01
CA TYR A 104 -6.06 -17.55 5.65
C TYR A 104 -5.71 -19.05 5.63
N HIS A 105 -4.99 -19.54 6.65
CA HIS A 105 -4.64 -20.97 6.72
C HIS A 105 -5.83 -21.85 7.12
N LYS A 106 -6.71 -21.35 7.99
CA LYS A 106 -7.92 -22.05 8.45
C LYS A 106 -8.95 -22.20 7.33
N GLU A 107 -9.20 -21.14 6.54
CA GLU A 107 -10.13 -21.21 5.40
C GLU A 107 -9.63 -22.12 4.27
N ASN A 108 -8.32 -22.16 4.00
CA ASN A 108 -7.74 -23.05 2.99
C ASN A 108 -7.67 -24.54 3.41
N MET A 109 -7.65 -24.85 4.72
CA MET A 109 -7.74 -26.25 5.19
C MET A 109 -9.16 -26.86 5.05
N TYR A 110 -10.21 -26.04 5.02
CA TYR A 110 -11.58 -26.52 4.75
C TYR A 110 -11.91 -26.68 3.26
N GLN A 111 -11.08 -26.13 2.36
CA GLN A 111 -11.23 -26.36 0.92
C GLN A 111 -10.42 -27.57 0.40
N LEU A 112 -9.42 -28.04 1.13
CA LEU A 112 -8.61 -29.23 0.79
C LEU A 112 -9.19 -30.55 1.34
N ASN A 113 -10.37 -30.53 1.96
CA ASN A 113 -11.08 -31.72 2.46
C ASN A 113 -12.46 -31.92 1.82
N ILE A 114 -12.71 -31.31 0.65
CA ILE A 114 -13.86 -31.61 -0.19
C ILE A 114 -13.34 -31.81 -1.63
N PHE A 115 -13.06 -33.09 -1.92
CA PHE A 115 -12.52 -33.70 -3.16
C PHE A 115 -11.02 -33.68 -3.39
#